data_AF-A0A2E8RLI4-F1
#
_entry.id   AF-A0A2E8RLI4-F1
#
_cell.length_a   1.000
_cell.length_b   1.000
_cell.length_c   1.000
_cell.angle_alpha   90.00
_cell.angle_beta   90.00
_cell.angle_gamma   90.00
#
_symmetry.space_group_name_H-M   'P 1'
#
loop_
_entity.id
_entity.type
_entity.pdbx_description
1 polymer ?
#
loop_
_entity_poly.entity_id
_entity_poly.type
_entity_poly.pdbx_seq_one_letter_code
_entity_poly.pdbx_strand_id
1 'polypeptide(L)'
;MTSPISVDFETAKSNINRYLNLSPPTIFAVENAVQPATDLIKLIEHTPVVLTYDEANSYQPDGSVKDDLSAFWRSIQMKDLTSVHFKQKTTDGVLTELEDGWVDLRSIIRKLNQSNYQGDLLLENTPSNDPLTDAINSRHYLLDCLD
;
A
#
# COMPACT_ATOMS: atom_id res chain seq x y z
N MET A 1 13.46 13.86 -15.94
CA MET A 1 12.84 14.15 -14.63
C MET A 1 11.57 14.95 -14.90
N THR A 2 10.42 14.29 -14.93
CA THR A 2 9.13 14.98 -14.89
C THR A 2 8.92 15.40 -13.44
N SER A 3 8.61 16.69 -13.19
CA SER A 3 8.20 17.15 -11.88
C SER A 3 7.13 16.21 -11.30
N PRO A 4 7.09 15.99 -9.96
CA PRO A 4 6.01 15.23 -9.37
C PRO A 4 4.69 15.83 -9.84
N ILE A 5 3.78 14.99 -10.34
CA ILE A 5 2.41 15.42 -10.60
C ILE A 5 1.88 15.86 -9.24
N SER A 6 1.77 17.16 -8.99
CA SER A 6 1.16 17.66 -7.76
C SER A 6 -0.32 17.28 -7.79
N VAL A 7 -0.78 16.49 -6.82
CA VAL A 7 -2.23 16.32 -6.64
C VAL A 7 -2.78 17.60 -6.07
N ASP A 8 -3.71 18.20 -6.80
CA ASP A 8 -4.59 19.18 -6.21
C ASP A 8 -5.48 18.48 -5.18
N PHE A 9 -5.09 18.61 -3.91
CA PHE A 9 -5.79 18.05 -2.75
C PHE A 9 -7.28 18.40 -2.74
N GLU A 10 -7.63 19.63 -3.12
CA GLU A 10 -9.04 20.07 -3.14
C GLU A 10 -9.82 19.36 -4.25
N THR A 11 -9.18 19.15 -5.42
CA THR A 11 -9.78 18.33 -6.49
C THR A 11 -9.95 16.87 -6.06
N ALA A 12 -8.94 16.25 -5.44
CA ALA A 12 -9.03 14.87 -4.95
C ALA A 12 -10.16 14.70 -3.93
N LYS A 13 -10.23 15.60 -2.94
CA LYS A 13 -11.29 15.66 -1.91
C LYS A 13 -12.67 15.85 -2.54
N SER A 14 -12.81 16.78 -3.48
CA SER A 14 -14.07 17.05 -4.17
C SER A 14 -14.56 15.81 -4.95
N ASN A 15 -13.65 15.14 -5.66
CA ASN A 15 -13.97 13.92 -6.40
C ASN A 15 -14.40 12.77 -5.49
N ILE A 16 -13.68 12.55 -4.38
CA ILE A 16 -14.05 11.55 -3.37
C ILE A 16 -15.47 11.80 -2.84
N ASN A 17 -15.75 13.03 -2.41
CA ASN A 17 -17.07 13.39 -1.89
C ASN A 17 -18.16 13.21 -2.95
N ARG A 18 -17.87 13.55 -4.21
CA ARG A 18 -18.79 13.30 -5.32
C ARG A 18 -19.06 11.80 -5.49
N TYR A 19 -18.04 10.95 -5.49
CA TYR A 19 -18.21 9.51 -5.68
C TYR A 19 -18.94 8.83 -4.53
N LEU A 20 -18.66 9.24 -3.29
CA LEU A 20 -19.39 8.77 -2.10
C LEU A 20 -20.89 9.07 -2.21
N ASN A 21 -21.25 10.26 -2.69
CA ASN A 21 -22.66 10.64 -2.87
C ASN A 21 -23.37 9.92 -4.03
N LEU A 22 -22.63 9.39 -4.99
CA LEU A 22 -23.18 8.67 -6.15
C LEU A 22 -23.25 7.16 -5.95
N SER A 23 -22.58 6.64 -4.93
CA SER A 23 -22.43 5.21 -4.72
C SER A 23 -23.49 4.68 -3.76
N PRO A 24 -23.88 3.39 -3.88
CA PRO A 24 -24.54 2.70 -2.79
C PRO A 24 -23.65 2.73 -1.53
N PRO A 25 -24.16 2.33 -0.35
CA PRO A 25 -23.38 2.28 0.89
C PRO A 25 -22.11 1.42 0.71
N THR A 26 -21.00 2.08 0.45
CA THR A 26 -19.71 1.48 0.11
C THR A 26 -18.61 2.25 0.85
N ILE A 27 -17.65 1.53 1.40
CA ILE A 27 -16.44 2.11 1.98
C ILE A 27 -15.44 2.31 0.84
N PHE A 28 -14.93 3.53 0.69
CA PHE A 28 -13.91 3.85 -0.29
C PHE A 28 -12.55 3.79 0.39
N ALA A 29 -11.62 3.05 -0.22
CA ALA A 29 -10.23 3.02 0.18
C ALA A 29 -9.37 3.74 -0.87
N VAL A 30 -8.46 4.60 -0.41
CA VAL A 30 -7.45 5.23 -1.27
C VAL A 30 -6.12 4.52 -1.08
N GLU A 31 -5.45 4.20 -2.18
CA GLU A 31 -4.17 3.49 -2.18
C GLU A 31 -3.03 4.41 -2.64
N ASN A 32 -1.87 4.29 -2.02
CA ASN A 32 -0.68 4.99 -2.49
C ASN A 32 -0.18 4.34 -3.79
N ALA A 33 -0.03 5.17 -4.82
CA ALA A 33 0.40 4.75 -6.15
C ALA A 33 1.51 5.67 -6.61
N VAL A 34 1.24 6.60 -7.53
CA VAL A 34 2.19 7.66 -7.91
C VAL A 34 2.50 8.58 -6.73
N GLN A 35 1.50 8.86 -5.89
CA GLN A 35 1.67 9.73 -4.72
C GLN A 35 2.16 8.99 -3.48
N PRO A 36 2.95 9.69 -2.63
CA PRO A 36 3.33 9.20 -1.31
C PRO A 36 2.10 8.82 -0.45
N ALA A 37 2.23 7.78 0.36
CA ALA A 37 1.20 7.40 1.33
C ALA A 37 1.04 8.46 2.43
N THR A 38 2.11 9.18 2.76
CA THR A 38 2.06 10.33 3.67
C THR A 38 1.10 11.43 3.23
N ASP A 39 0.98 11.70 1.93
CA ASP A 39 0.01 12.66 1.39
C ASP A 39 -1.43 12.17 1.51
N LEU A 40 -1.66 10.85 1.47
CA LEU A 40 -2.98 10.25 1.62
C LEU A 40 -3.51 10.31 3.05
N ILE A 41 -2.63 10.37 4.06
CA ILE A 41 -3.05 10.59 5.46
C ILE A 41 -3.84 11.89 5.58
N LYS A 42 -3.39 12.96 4.92
CA LYS A 42 -4.14 14.22 4.90
C LYS A 42 -5.52 14.05 4.26
N LEU A 43 -5.66 13.18 3.27
CA LEU A 43 -6.91 12.96 2.56
C LEU A 43 -7.94 12.22 3.43
N ILE A 44 -7.50 11.18 4.15
CA ILE A 44 -8.38 10.41 5.06
C ILE A 44 -8.76 11.23 6.31
N GLU A 45 -7.96 12.22 6.71
CA GLU A 45 -8.34 13.16 7.78
C GLU A 45 -9.49 14.12 7.38
N HIS A 46 -9.67 14.37 6.08
CA HIS A 46 -10.61 15.36 5.57
C HIS A 46 -11.76 14.77 4.76
N THR A 47 -11.83 13.44 4.64
CA THR A 47 -12.86 12.72 3.89
C THR A 47 -13.26 11.43 4.61
N PRO A 48 -14.41 10.82 4.29
CA PRO A 48 -14.85 9.56 4.93
C PRO A 48 -14.11 8.30 4.45
N VAL A 49 -13.05 8.45 3.64
CA VAL A 49 -12.37 7.31 3.03
C VAL A 49 -11.35 6.71 4.00
N VAL A 50 -11.05 5.44 3.80
CA VAL A 50 -9.98 4.72 4.49
C VAL A 50 -8.77 4.56 3.58
N LEU A 51 -7.69 4.00 4.10
CA LEU A 51 -6.42 3.85 3.39
C LEU A 51 -6.13 2.37 3.12
N THR A 52 -5.71 2.09 1.89
CA THR A 52 -4.99 0.87 1.51
C THR A 52 -3.52 1.21 1.34
N TYR A 53 -2.62 0.36 1.84
CA TYR A 53 -1.19 0.61 1.76
C TYR A 53 -0.45 -0.44 0.93
N ASP A 54 0.34 0.02 -0.02
CA ASP A 54 1.28 -0.79 -0.81
C ASP A 54 2.67 -0.14 -0.77
N GLU A 55 3.58 -0.66 0.05
CA GLU A 55 4.92 -0.08 0.19
C GLU A 55 5.74 -0.17 -1.10
N ALA A 56 5.52 -1.17 -1.97
CA ALA A 56 6.27 -1.33 -3.22
C ALA A 56 6.01 -0.16 -4.19
N ASN A 57 4.84 0.47 -4.11
CA ASN A 57 4.51 1.67 -4.89
C ASN A 57 5.34 2.91 -4.49
N SER A 58 5.98 2.89 -3.32
CA SER A 58 6.89 3.94 -2.86
C SER A 58 8.30 3.85 -3.44
N TYR A 59 8.67 2.70 -4.02
CA TYR A 59 9.99 2.51 -4.62
C TYR A 59 10.02 2.86 -6.10
N GLN A 60 11.03 3.63 -6.49
CA GLN A 60 11.35 3.98 -7.88
C GLN A 60 12.14 2.85 -8.57
N PRO A 61 12.28 2.86 -9.90
CA PRO A 61 13.02 1.81 -10.63
C PRO A 61 14.50 1.65 -10.23
N ASP A 62 15.10 2.64 -9.59
CA ASP A 62 16.47 2.60 -9.06
C ASP A 62 16.54 2.18 -7.58
N GLY A 63 15.40 1.79 -6.99
CA GLY A 63 15.28 1.45 -5.57
C GLY A 63 15.23 2.65 -4.63
N SER A 64 15.31 3.89 -5.14
CA SER A 64 15.09 5.08 -4.30
C SER A 64 13.64 5.16 -3.84
N VAL A 65 13.41 5.67 -2.64
CA VAL A 65 12.09 5.77 -2.03
C VAL A 65 11.59 7.20 -2.17
N LYS A 66 10.38 7.39 -2.72
CA LYS A 66 9.78 8.72 -2.90
C LYS A 66 8.97 9.21 -1.69
N ASP A 67 8.81 8.37 -0.68
CA ASP A 67 7.99 8.59 0.50
C ASP A 67 8.84 8.52 1.77
N ASP A 68 8.41 9.18 2.84
CA ASP A 68 8.95 8.98 4.19
C ASP A 68 8.15 7.86 4.86
N LEU A 69 8.57 6.61 4.60
CA LEU A 69 7.92 5.40 5.14
C LEU A 69 7.86 5.44 6.68
N SER A 70 8.89 6.00 7.33
CA SER A 70 8.93 6.13 8.78
C SER A 70 7.93 7.17 9.30
N ALA A 71 7.71 8.27 8.58
CA ALA A 71 6.65 9.22 8.90
C ALA A 71 5.26 8.62 8.68
N PHE A 72 5.05 7.89 7.58
CA PHE A 72 3.78 7.19 7.32
C PHE A 72 3.42 6.25 8.48
N TRP A 73 4.31 5.30 8.80
CA TRP A 73 4.06 4.30 9.85
C TRP A 73 3.92 4.89 11.26
N ARG A 74 4.45 6.09 11.52
CA ARG A 74 4.25 6.81 12.80
C ARG A 74 2.91 7.54 12.88
N SER A 75 2.34 7.92 11.73
CA SER A 75 1.20 8.83 11.66
C SER A 75 -0.11 8.09 11.41
N ILE A 76 -0.07 6.99 10.64
CA ILE A 76 -1.26 6.21 10.30
C ILE A 76 -1.91 5.61 11.55
N GLN A 77 -3.22 5.79 11.68
CA GLN A 77 -4.01 5.11 12.68
C GLN A 77 -4.46 3.76 12.11
N MET A 78 -4.27 2.67 12.84
CA MET A 78 -4.62 1.33 12.35
C MET A 78 -6.10 1.17 11.97
N LYS A 79 -6.99 1.92 12.63
CA LYS A 79 -8.43 1.95 12.30
C LYS A 79 -8.74 2.52 10.91
N ASP A 80 -7.84 3.34 10.38
CA ASP A 80 -7.99 4.02 9.09
C ASP A 80 -7.23 3.25 7.98
N LEU A 81 -6.41 2.26 8.34
CA LEU A 81 -5.72 1.36 7.42
C LEU A 81 -6.59 0.10 7.19
N THR A 82 -7.32 0.03 6.08
CA THR A 82 -8.25 -1.09 5.84
C THR A 82 -7.61 -2.30 5.19
N SER A 83 -6.53 -2.10 4.43
CA SER A 83 -5.85 -3.16 3.70
C SER A 83 -4.36 -2.85 3.55
N VAL A 84 -3.53 -3.89 3.61
CA VAL A 84 -2.11 -3.84 3.23
C VAL A 84 -1.89 -4.81 2.08
N HIS A 85 -1.36 -4.29 0.97
CA HIS A 85 -0.97 -5.09 -0.17
C HIS A 85 0.51 -5.47 -0.03
N PHE A 86 0.76 -6.76 0.02
CA PHE A 86 2.10 -7.31 -0.08
C PHE A 86 2.43 -7.51 -1.55
N LYS A 87 3.45 -6.76 -1.96
CA LYS A 87 4.03 -6.74 -3.29
C LYS A 87 5.54 -6.60 -3.12
N GLN A 88 6.32 -7.31 -3.92
CA GLN A 88 7.76 -7.16 -3.93
C GLN A 88 8.24 -6.58 -5.25
N LYS A 89 9.28 -5.77 -5.19
CA LYS A 89 9.83 -5.06 -6.34
C LYS A 89 11.35 -5.07 -6.32
N THR A 90 11.94 -5.20 -7.52
CA THR A 90 13.37 -5.08 -7.78
C THR A 90 13.60 -4.13 -8.96
N THR A 91 14.85 -4.02 -9.42
CA THR A 91 15.19 -3.24 -10.62
C THR A 91 14.43 -3.70 -11.86
N ASP A 92 14.04 -4.96 -11.91
CA ASP A 92 13.34 -5.56 -13.07
C ASP A 92 11.81 -5.37 -12.99
N GLY A 93 11.31 -4.80 -11.90
CA GLY A 93 9.90 -4.51 -11.70
C GLY A 93 9.28 -5.30 -10.54
N VAL A 94 7.96 -5.44 -10.60
CA VAL A 94 7.18 -6.17 -9.59
C VAL A 94 7.32 -7.67 -9.85
N LEU A 95 7.54 -8.42 -8.79
CA LEU A 95 7.77 -9.87 -8.86
C LEU A 95 6.46 -10.65 -9.03
N THR A 96 6.58 -11.88 -9.56
CA THR A 96 5.45 -12.81 -9.69
C THR A 96 5.10 -13.50 -8.37
N GLU A 97 6.04 -13.55 -7.42
CA GLU A 97 5.84 -14.01 -6.06
C GLU A 97 6.64 -13.16 -5.07
N LEU A 98 6.32 -13.24 -3.78
CA LEU A 98 7.06 -12.53 -2.74
C LEU A 98 8.35 -13.28 -2.40
N GLU A 99 9.46 -12.55 -2.51
CA GLU A 99 10.80 -12.97 -2.10
C GLU A 99 11.59 -11.74 -1.60
N ASP A 100 12.91 -11.86 -1.47
CA ASP A 100 13.78 -10.74 -1.14
C ASP A 100 13.72 -9.66 -2.23
N GLY A 101 13.68 -8.41 -1.81
CA GLY A 101 13.66 -7.25 -2.71
C GLY A 101 13.77 -5.96 -1.92
N TRP A 102 13.20 -4.88 -2.45
CA TRP A 102 13.34 -3.57 -1.81
C TRP A 102 12.47 -3.37 -0.58
N VAL A 103 11.28 -3.99 -0.54
CA VAL A 103 10.32 -3.81 0.56
C VAL A 103 10.75 -4.64 1.77
N ASP A 104 10.87 -4.01 2.94
CA ASP A 104 11.15 -4.70 4.21
C ASP A 104 9.86 -5.29 4.79
N LEU A 105 9.39 -6.36 4.16
CA LEU A 105 8.16 -7.06 4.54
C LEU A 105 8.20 -7.56 5.99
N ARG A 106 9.38 -7.94 6.49
CA ARG A 106 9.55 -8.39 7.87
C ARG A 106 9.25 -7.27 8.88
N SER A 107 9.74 -6.06 8.63
CA SER A 107 9.43 -4.91 9.48
C SER A 107 7.95 -4.51 9.41
N ILE A 108 7.33 -4.56 8.23
CA ILE A 108 5.89 -4.28 8.06
C ILE A 108 5.05 -5.29 8.85
N ILE A 109 5.28 -6.59 8.64
CA ILE A 109 4.53 -7.65 9.33
C ILE A 109 4.66 -7.52 10.85
N ARG A 110 5.87 -7.26 11.37
CA ARG A 110 6.08 -7.02 12.81
C ARG A 110 5.26 -5.83 13.32
N LYS A 111 5.22 -4.72 12.60
CA LYS A 111 4.40 -3.55 12.95
C LYS A 111 2.91 -3.89 12.96
N LEU A 112 2.42 -4.59 11.95
CA LEU A 112 1.01 -5.00 11.86
C LEU A 112 0.63 -5.91 13.03
N ASN A 113 1.49 -6.88 13.35
CA ASN A 113 1.27 -7.81 14.45
C ASN A 113 1.29 -7.11 15.82
N GLN A 114 2.28 -6.23 16.05
CA GLN A 114 2.39 -5.42 17.28
C GLN A 114 1.19 -4.48 17.48
N SER A 115 0.56 -4.04 16.38
CA SER A 115 -0.58 -3.14 16.42
C SER A 115 -1.92 -3.87 16.45
N ASN A 116 -1.92 -5.20 16.55
CA ASN A 116 -3.10 -6.06 16.47
C ASN A 116 -3.98 -5.75 15.25
N TYR A 117 -3.33 -5.55 14.09
CA TYR A 117 -4.00 -5.19 12.85
C TYR A 117 -5.10 -6.21 12.48
N GLN A 118 -6.29 -5.72 12.12
CA GLN A 118 -7.46 -6.55 11.78
C GLN A 118 -7.96 -6.34 10.34
N GLY A 119 -7.27 -5.51 9.55
CA GLY A 119 -7.63 -5.27 8.16
C GLY A 119 -7.13 -6.38 7.23
N ASP A 120 -7.42 -6.23 5.96
CA ASP A 120 -7.13 -7.24 4.95
C ASP A 120 -5.64 -7.26 4.57
N LEU A 121 -5.14 -8.44 4.25
CA LEU A 121 -3.78 -8.65 3.72
C LEU A 121 -3.90 -9.27 2.33
N LEU A 122 -3.47 -8.55 1.31
CA LEU A 122 -3.62 -8.97 -0.09
C LEU A 122 -2.25 -9.23 -0.71
N LEU A 123 -2.16 -10.26 -1.55
CA LEU A 123 -1.01 -10.48 -2.42
C LEU A 123 -1.28 -9.79 -3.76
N GLU A 124 -0.37 -8.93 -4.20
CA GLU A 124 -0.51 -8.22 -5.48
C GLU A 124 0.74 -8.42 -6.33
N ASN A 125 0.80 -9.58 -6.98
CA ASN A 125 1.93 -10.00 -7.79
C ASN A 125 1.73 -9.63 -9.26
N THR A 126 2.85 -9.54 -10.01
CA THR A 126 2.80 -9.50 -11.48
C THR A 126 2.19 -10.80 -12.01
N PRO A 127 1.39 -10.76 -13.10
CA PRO A 127 0.83 -11.97 -13.70
C PRO A 127 1.90 -12.98 -14.11
N SER A 128 1.60 -14.27 -13.91
CA SER A 128 2.41 -15.39 -14.34
C SER A 128 1.56 -16.48 -15.00
N ASN A 129 2.21 -17.56 -15.47
CA ASN A 129 1.51 -18.73 -15.99
C ASN A 129 0.93 -19.64 -14.87
N ASP A 130 1.35 -19.46 -13.61
CA ASP A 130 0.89 -20.26 -12.48
C ASP A 130 0.69 -19.40 -11.20
N PRO A 131 -0.31 -18.50 -11.21
CA PRO A 131 -0.51 -17.53 -10.12
C PRO A 131 -0.91 -18.17 -8.78
N LEU A 132 -1.40 -19.41 -8.79
CA LEU A 132 -1.76 -20.11 -7.55
C LEU A 132 -0.51 -20.59 -6.81
N THR A 133 0.45 -21.17 -7.53
CA THR A 133 1.74 -21.57 -6.95
C THR A 133 2.48 -20.36 -6.40
N ASP A 134 2.52 -19.27 -7.16
CA ASP A 134 3.13 -18.01 -6.73
C ASP A 134 2.51 -17.47 -5.43
N ALA A 135 1.19 -17.53 -5.31
CA ALA A 135 0.49 -17.10 -4.10
C ALA A 135 0.79 -18.00 -2.88
N ILE A 136 0.93 -19.31 -3.10
CA ILE A 136 1.30 -20.26 -2.04
C ILE A 136 2.73 -19.99 -1.55
N ASN A 137 3.67 -19.80 -2.48
CA ASN A 137 5.07 -19.48 -2.15
C ASN A 137 5.17 -18.13 -1.44
N SER A 138 4.47 -17.12 -1.94
CA SER A 138 4.38 -15.80 -1.30
C SER A 138 3.89 -15.90 0.15
N ARG A 139 2.87 -16.75 0.39
CA ARG A 139 2.38 -17.01 1.75
C ARG A 139 3.45 -17.68 2.62
N HIS A 140 4.20 -18.65 2.10
CA HIS A 140 5.30 -19.27 2.86
C HIS A 140 6.37 -18.24 3.23
N TYR A 141 6.77 -17.39 2.29
CA TYR A 141 7.72 -16.31 2.56
C TYR A 141 7.24 -15.35 3.66
N LEU A 142 5.95 -14.96 3.65
CA LEU A 142 5.36 -14.12 4.69
C LEU A 142 5.33 -14.82 6.07
N LEU A 143 5.14 -16.14 6.11
CA LEU A 143 5.22 -16.92 7.35
C LEU A 143 6.65 -16.96 7.89
N ASP A 144 7.66 -17.15 7.03
CA ASP A 144 9.08 -17.12 7.41
C ASP A 144 9.52 -15.73 7.89
N CYS A 145 8.79 -14.67 7.52
CA CYS A 145 9.02 -13.33 8.05
C CYS A 145 8.55 -13.15 9.51
N LEU A 146 7.64 -14.00 9.99
CA LEU A 146 7.14 -13.98 11.36
C LEU A 146 8.09 -14.67 12.35
N ASP A 147 8.86 -15.66 11.87
CA ASP A 147 9.89 -16.38 12.63
C ASP A 147 11.15 -15.52 12.87
#